data_AF-A0A7K2C5X2-F1
#
_entry.id   AF-A0A7K2C5X2-F1
#
_cell.length_a   1.000
_cell.length_b   1.000
_cell.length_c   1.000
_cell.angle_alpha   90.00
_cell.angle_beta   90.00
_cell.angle_gamma   90.00
#
_symmetry.space_group_name_H-M   'P 1'
#
loop_
_entity.id
_entity.type
_entity.pdbx_description
1 polymer ?
#
loop_
_entity_poly.entity_id
_entity_poly.type
_entity_poly.pdbx_seq_one_letter_code
_entity_poly.pdbx_strand_id
1 'polypeptide(L)'
;DAAKRDAMFAMIDDLQTRGIPIDGIGLQMHITYNTPSLNNIVAVKDAIVQRGLLIHISEMDVRVNPQGDLSELTTVRSELQKQRVKDIVTAFMDLPEANRFAITWWGLRDPESWLIEFWGNPEWGLLFDAEYRPKPAYEGFLEALTGS
;
A
#
# COMPACT_ATOMS: atom_id res chain seq x y z
N ASP A 1 4.58 -12.77 0.27
CA ASP A 1 4.90 -14.06 0.92
C ASP A 1 3.62 -14.89 0.98
N ALA A 2 3.60 -16.05 0.33
CA ALA A 2 2.42 -16.92 0.31
C ALA A 2 2.15 -17.58 1.67
N ALA A 3 3.20 -18.00 2.39
CA ALA A 3 3.06 -18.64 3.70
C ALA A 3 2.47 -17.68 4.73
N LYS A 4 2.92 -16.42 4.75
CA LYS A 4 2.35 -15.39 5.64
C LYS A 4 0.87 -15.13 5.34
N ARG A 5 0.52 -15.06 4.05
CA ARG A 5 -0.87 -14.86 3.60
C ARG A 5 -1.77 -16.04 4.01
N ASP A 6 -1.30 -17.26 3.79
CA ASP A 6 -2.10 -18.46 4.04
C ASP A 6 -2.29 -18.66 5.56
N ALA A 7 -1.27 -18.39 6.37
CA ALA A 7 -1.38 -18.38 7.82
C ALA A 7 -2.37 -17.31 8.34
N MET A 8 -2.35 -16.11 7.76
CA MET A 8 -3.32 -15.05 8.09
C MET A 8 -4.74 -15.50 7.80
N PHE A 9 -5.01 -16.09 6.63
CA PHE A 9 -6.35 -16.57 6.30
C PHE A 9 -6.79 -17.75 7.17
N ALA A 10 -5.90 -18.69 7.49
CA ALA A 10 -6.21 -19.77 8.41
C ALA A 10 -6.61 -19.26 9.80
N MET A 11 -5.94 -18.21 10.29
CA MET A 11 -6.31 -17.56 11.55
C MET A 11 -7.69 -16.90 11.46
N ILE A 12 -7.97 -16.16 10.39
CA ILE A 12 -9.28 -15.50 10.19
C ILE A 12 -10.41 -16.52 10.13
N ASP A 13 -10.22 -17.60 9.37
CA ASP A 13 -11.21 -18.66 9.19
C ASP A 13 -11.47 -19.40 10.52
N ASP A 14 -10.45 -19.62 11.35
CA ASP A 14 -10.60 -20.15 12.71
C ASP A 14 -11.39 -19.20 13.63
N LEU A 15 -11.09 -17.89 13.61
CA LEU A 15 -11.84 -16.90 14.41
C LEU A 15 -13.32 -16.91 14.02
N GLN A 16 -13.62 -16.89 12.73
CA GLN A 16 -15.00 -16.91 12.23
C GLN A 16 -15.71 -18.23 12.57
N THR A 17 -15.04 -19.37 12.43
CA THR A 17 -15.59 -20.70 12.77
C THR A 17 -15.96 -20.80 14.26
N ARG A 18 -15.15 -20.18 15.13
CA ARG A 18 -15.40 -20.16 16.58
C ARG A 18 -16.35 -19.04 17.03
N GLY A 19 -16.90 -18.25 16.10
CA GLY A 19 -17.79 -17.15 16.41
C GLY A 19 -17.11 -15.98 17.14
N ILE A 20 -15.79 -15.84 17.02
CA ILE A 20 -15.05 -14.71 17.57
C ILE A 20 -15.18 -13.53 16.62
N PRO A 21 -15.56 -12.34 17.10
CA PRO A 21 -15.75 -11.18 16.25
C PRO A 21 -14.43 -10.71 15.62
N ILE A 22 -14.48 -10.44 14.33
CA ILE A 22 -13.45 -9.78 13.54
C ILE A 22 -14.14 -8.98 12.44
N ASP A 23 -13.89 -7.67 12.40
CA ASP A 23 -14.62 -6.75 11.52
C ASP A 23 -13.86 -6.47 10.22
N GLY A 24 -12.53 -6.57 10.24
CA GLY A 24 -11.69 -6.15 9.13
C GLY A 24 -10.23 -6.55 9.26
N ILE A 25 -9.50 -6.35 8.17
CA ILE A 25 -8.06 -6.61 8.06
C ILE A 25 -7.32 -5.32 7.73
N GLY A 26 -6.31 -5.01 8.54
CA GLY A 26 -5.31 -3.99 8.25
C GLY A 26 -4.20 -4.55 7.36
N LEU A 27 -4.04 -3.99 6.18
CA LEU A 27 -2.93 -4.25 5.28
C LEU A 27 -1.93 -3.09 5.42
N GLN A 28 -0.78 -3.35 6.04
CA GLN A 28 0.27 -2.31 6.19
C GLN A 28 0.61 -1.68 4.84
N MET A 29 0.81 -2.50 3.81
CA MET A 29 1.11 -2.03 2.45
C MET A 29 2.45 -1.28 2.34
N HIS A 30 3.45 -1.69 3.12
CA HIS A 30 4.86 -1.37 2.84
C HIS A 30 5.33 -2.14 1.61
N ILE A 31 5.37 -1.46 0.46
CA ILE A 31 5.67 -2.09 -0.83
C ILE A 31 6.76 -1.33 -1.56
N THR A 32 7.17 -1.87 -2.70
CA THR A 32 8.08 -1.18 -3.63
C THR A 32 7.33 -0.76 -4.88
N TYR A 33 7.96 0.07 -5.69
CA TYR A 33 7.46 0.49 -7.00
C TYR A 33 7.11 -0.70 -7.94
N ASN A 34 7.65 -1.92 -7.72
CA ASN A 34 7.43 -3.08 -8.59
C ASN A 34 7.03 -4.40 -7.90
N THR A 35 7.03 -4.47 -6.56
CA THR A 35 6.76 -5.70 -5.81
C THR A 35 5.89 -5.40 -4.59
N PRO A 36 4.92 -6.28 -4.24
CA PRO A 36 4.51 -7.51 -4.94
C PRO A 36 3.77 -7.22 -6.26
N SER A 37 3.49 -8.23 -7.09
CA SER A 37 2.67 -8.01 -8.29
C SER A 37 1.28 -7.48 -7.94
N LEU A 38 0.68 -6.67 -8.81
CA LEU A 38 -0.69 -6.16 -8.63
C LEU A 38 -1.69 -7.32 -8.51
N ASN A 39 -1.53 -8.37 -9.31
CA ASN A 39 -2.37 -9.57 -9.24
C ASN A 39 -2.37 -10.21 -7.85
N ASN A 40 -1.23 -10.25 -7.17
CA ASN A 40 -1.17 -10.79 -5.81
C ASN A 40 -1.95 -9.92 -4.81
N ILE A 41 -1.91 -8.60 -4.96
CA ILE A 41 -2.66 -7.67 -4.11
C ILE A 41 -4.17 -7.82 -4.36
N VAL A 42 -4.58 -7.89 -5.63
CA VAL A 42 -5.99 -8.11 -6.00
C VAL A 42 -6.49 -9.47 -5.47
N ALA A 43 -5.70 -10.53 -5.57
CA ALA A 43 -6.10 -11.83 -5.04
C ALA A 43 -6.29 -11.82 -3.51
N VAL A 44 -5.43 -11.10 -2.77
CA VAL A 44 -5.58 -10.93 -1.31
C VAL A 44 -6.83 -10.10 -1.00
N LYS A 45 -7.02 -9.00 -1.73
CA LYS A 45 -8.20 -8.13 -1.63
C LYS A 45 -9.50 -8.94 -1.77
N ASP A 46 -9.62 -9.70 -2.85
CA ASP A 46 -10.82 -10.47 -3.16
C ASP A 46 -11.09 -11.56 -2.11
N ALA A 47 -10.04 -12.21 -1.61
CA ALA A 47 -10.15 -13.20 -0.55
C ALA A 47 -10.62 -12.61 0.79
N ILE A 48 -10.28 -11.35 1.09
CA ILE A 48 -10.79 -10.66 2.29
C ILE A 48 -12.27 -10.28 2.10
N VAL A 49 -12.64 -9.78 0.92
CA VAL A 49 -14.04 -9.44 0.58
C VAL A 49 -14.94 -10.67 0.66
N GLN A 50 -14.49 -11.82 0.16
CA GLN A 50 -15.23 -13.09 0.23
C GLN A 50 -15.53 -13.53 1.68
N ARG A 51 -14.75 -13.07 2.66
CA ARG A 51 -14.96 -13.33 4.09
C ARG A 51 -15.87 -12.31 4.75
N GLY A 52 -16.39 -11.33 3.99
CA GLY A 52 -17.28 -10.28 4.48
C GLY A 52 -16.57 -9.23 5.34
N LEU A 53 -15.25 -9.09 5.22
CA LEU A 53 -14.45 -8.24 6.09
C LEU A 53 -14.13 -6.88 5.46
N LEU A 54 -14.00 -5.85 6.31
CA LEU A 54 -13.48 -4.54 5.93
C LEU A 54 -11.99 -4.62 5.56
N ILE A 55 -11.55 -3.74 4.66
CA ILE A 55 -10.14 -3.57 4.30
C ILE A 55 -9.70 -2.15 4.66
N HIS A 56 -8.64 -2.07 5.44
CA HIS A 56 -7.90 -0.85 5.74
C HIS A 56 -6.49 -0.98 5.18
N ILE A 57 -6.11 -0.14 4.21
CA ILE A 57 -4.69 0.05 3.88
C ILE A 57 -4.11 0.96 4.97
N SER A 58 -3.39 0.42 5.94
CA SER A 58 -3.14 1.09 7.23
C SER A 58 -1.85 1.89 7.31
N GLU A 59 -0.83 1.55 6.51
CA GLU A 59 0.54 2.08 6.68
C GLU A 59 1.23 2.27 5.31
N MET A 60 0.50 2.78 4.31
CA MET A 60 1.00 2.80 2.93
C MET A 60 2.27 3.65 2.79
N ASP A 61 3.29 3.04 2.21
CA ASP A 61 4.44 3.70 1.60
C ASP A 61 4.93 2.87 0.39
N VAL A 62 5.53 3.53 -0.59
CA VAL A 62 5.97 2.89 -1.84
C VAL A 62 7.43 3.20 -2.08
N ARG A 63 8.32 2.30 -1.63
CA ARG A 63 9.76 2.41 -1.82
C ARG A 63 10.14 2.46 -3.30
N VAL A 64 11.05 3.37 -3.64
CA VAL A 64 11.60 3.54 -4.98
C VAL A 64 13.08 3.22 -5.07
N ASN A 65 13.78 3.12 -3.94
CA ASN A 65 15.20 2.73 -3.86
C ASN A 65 15.42 1.41 -3.10
N PRO A 66 14.72 0.30 -3.43
CA PRO A 66 14.88 -0.96 -2.70
C PRO A 66 16.24 -1.62 -2.88
N GLN A 67 17.00 -1.25 -3.91
CA GLN A 67 18.36 -1.74 -4.16
C GLN A 67 19.45 -0.84 -3.56
N GLY A 68 19.10 0.34 -3.04
CA GLY A 68 20.08 1.32 -2.55
C GLY A 68 21.01 1.86 -3.65
N ASP A 69 20.58 1.80 -4.92
CA ASP A 69 21.38 2.17 -6.10
C ASP A 69 21.24 3.66 -6.49
N LEU A 70 20.34 4.39 -5.83
CA LEU A 70 20.08 5.80 -6.09
C LEU A 70 20.64 6.70 -4.99
N SER A 71 21.29 7.81 -5.39
CA SER A 71 21.61 8.94 -4.52
C SER A 71 20.54 10.04 -4.53
N GLU A 72 19.70 10.07 -5.57
CA GLU A 72 18.61 11.03 -5.75
C GLU A 72 17.39 10.39 -6.44
N LEU A 73 16.21 10.98 -6.26
CA LEU A 73 14.99 10.52 -6.92
C LEU A 73 15.06 10.83 -8.42
N THR A 74 15.09 9.79 -9.25
CA THR A 74 15.06 9.96 -10.70
C THR A 74 13.63 10.08 -11.22
N THR A 75 13.44 10.75 -12.36
CA THR A 75 12.13 10.85 -13.03
C THR A 75 11.52 9.47 -13.28
N VAL A 76 12.32 8.49 -13.73
CA VAL A 76 11.84 7.13 -13.99
C VAL A 76 11.27 6.48 -12.72
N ARG A 77 11.97 6.59 -11.59
CA ARG A 77 11.54 6.03 -10.31
C ARG A 77 10.31 6.75 -9.76
N SER A 78 10.24 8.07 -9.95
CA SER A 78 9.09 8.89 -9.59
C SER A 78 7.83 8.50 -10.38
N GLU A 79 7.94 8.28 -11.69
CA GLU A 79 6.80 7.86 -12.52
C GLU A 79 6.35 6.44 -12.22
N LEU A 80 7.29 5.53 -11.95
CA LEU A 80 6.94 4.17 -11.50
C LEU A 80 6.23 4.20 -10.14
N GLN A 81 6.62 5.10 -9.24
CA GLN A 81 5.91 5.32 -7.99
C GLN A 81 4.50 5.85 -8.23
N LYS A 82 4.34 6.86 -9.10
CA LYS A 82 3.03 7.41 -9.49
C LYS A 82 2.10 6.30 -9.97
N GLN A 83 2.53 5.52 -10.95
CA GLN A 83 1.72 4.43 -11.49
C GLN A 83 1.39 3.40 -10.40
N ARG A 84 2.38 3.04 -9.57
CA ARG A 84 2.18 2.08 -8.51
C ARG A 84 1.15 2.54 -7.48
N VAL A 85 1.21 3.80 -7.06
CA VAL A 85 0.23 4.38 -6.15
C VAL A 85 -1.16 4.39 -6.79
N LYS A 86 -1.27 4.81 -8.05
CA LYS A 86 -2.52 4.79 -8.81
C LYS A 86 -3.13 3.40 -8.83
N ASP A 87 -2.36 2.37 -9.17
CA ASP A 87 -2.83 0.98 -9.25
C ASP A 87 -3.39 0.47 -7.91
N ILE A 88 -2.70 0.73 -6.79
CA ILE A 88 -3.12 0.29 -5.46
C ILE A 88 -4.39 1.00 -5.02
N VAL A 89 -4.46 2.31 -5.22
CA VAL A 89 -5.62 3.11 -4.82
C VAL A 89 -6.81 2.76 -5.70
N THR A 90 -6.64 2.57 -7.01
CA THR A 90 -7.71 2.07 -7.89
C THR A 90 -8.21 0.70 -7.43
N ALA A 91 -7.32 -0.25 -7.12
CA ALA A 91 -7.72 -1.56 -6.64
C ALA A 91 -8.53 -1.50 -5.32
N PHE A 92 -8.21 -0.54 -4.45
CA PHE A 92 -8.99 -0.25 -3.24
C PHE A 92 -10.33 0.43 -3.55
N MET A 93 -10.36 1.36 -4.50
CA MET A 93 -11.57 2.05 -4.95
C MET A 93 -12.50 1.13 -5.77
N ASP A 94 -12.02 -0.01 -6.25
CA ASP A 94 -12.82 -1.05 -6.88
C ASP A 94 -13.51 -1.98 -5.86
N LEU A 95 -13.24 -1.83 -4.55
CA LEU A 95 -13.92 -2.60 -3.52
C LEU A 95 -15.41 -2.24 -3.45
N PRO A 96 -16.29 -3.19 -3.08
CA PRO A 96 -17.63 -2.84 -2.63
C PRO A 96 -17.55 -1.80 -1.51
N GLU A 97 -18.45 -0.81 -1.52
CA GLU A 97 -18.47 0.28 -0.53
C GLU A 97 -18.49 -0.26 0.91
N ALA A 98 -19.25 -1.35 1.15
CA ALA A 98 -19.35 -2.00 2.45
C ALA A 98 -18.04 -2.65 2.95
N ASN A 99 -17.05 -2.87 2.09
CA ASN A 99 -15.73 -3.43 2.47
C ASN A 99 -14.64 -2.36 2.54
N ARG A 100 -14.94 -1.11 2.14
CA ARG A 100 -13.95 -0.06 1.96
C ARG A 100 -13.84 0.80 3.21
N PHE A 101 -12.86 0.52 4.07
CA PHE A 101 -12.70 1.26 5.31
C PHE A 101 -11.87 2.55 5.15
N ALA A 102 -10.56 2.43 4.91
CA ALA A 102 -9.68 3.58 4.78
C ALA A 102 -8.38 3.28 4.04
N ILE A 103 -7.71 4.34 3.60
CA ILE A 103 -6.29 4.35 3.23
C ILE A 103 -5.57 5.33 4.16
N THR A 104 -4.47 4.91 4.75
CA THR A 104 -3.60 5.71 5.61
C THR A 104 -2.16 5.59 5.11
N TRP A 105 -1.50 6.74 4.99
CA TRP A 105 -0.08 6.82 4.62
C TRP A 105 0.80 6.80 5.86
N TRP A 106 1.93 6.11 5.79
CA TRP A 106 2.86 5.99 6.92
C TRP A 106 3.91 7.10 6.95
N GLY A 107 3.40 8.32 7.07
CA GLY A 107 4.19 9.55 7.09
C GLY A 107 3.64 10.58 6.11
N LEU A 108 4.28 11.75 6.12
CA LEU A 108 3.89 12.89 5.28
C LEU A 108 4.96 13.23 4.24
N ARG A 109 6.17 13.61 4.68
CA ARG A 109 7.28 13.98 3.81
C ARG A 109 8.35 12.89 3.74
N ASP A 110 8.97 12.73 2.57
CA ASP A 110 10.06 11.78 2.35
C ASP A 110 11.18 11.78 3.42
N PRO A 111 11.78 12.93 3.83
CA PRO A 111 12.87 12.93 4.81
C PRO A 111 12.46 12.48 6.23
N GLU A 112 11.17 12.38 6.52
CA GLU A 112 10.64 11.95 7.82
C GLU A 112 10.29 10.45 7.83
N SER A 113 10.44 9.77 6.69
CA SER A 113 10.07 8.36 6.57
C SER A 113 11.04 7.46 7.35
N TRP A 114 10.45 6.53 8.11
CA TRP A 114 11.17 5.43 8.78
C TRP A 114 12.02 4.58 7.83
N LEU A 115 11.68 4.58 6.53
CA LEU A 115 12.36 3.80 5.51
C LEU A 115 13.85 4.14 5.40
N ILE A 116 14.23 5.41 5.62
CA ILE A 116 15.62 5.84 5.48
C ILE A 116 16.50 5.18 6.55
N GLU A 117 16.08 5.25 7.81
CA GLU A 117 16.82 4.64 8.92
C GLU A 117 16.78 3.11 8.85
N PHE A 118 15.61 2.54 8.56
CA PHE A 118 15.44 1.09 8.54
C PHE A 118 16.27 0.40 7.45
N TRP A 119 16.36 1.00 6.25
CA TRP A 119 17.10 0.41 5.12
C TRP A 119 18.53 0.94 4.96
N GLY A 120 18.87 2.04 5.63
CA GLY A 120 20.21 2.62 5.59
C GLY A 120 20.58 3.27 4.25
N ASN A 121 19.60 3.61 3.42
CA ASN A 121 19.79 4.29 2.14
C ASN A 121 18.73 5.38 1.91
N PRO A 122 19.00 6.40 1.07
CA PRO A 122 18.01 7.41 0.72
C PRO A 122 16.74 6.78 0.15
N GLU A 123 15.58 7.30 0.53
CA GLU A 123 14.29 6.81 0.08
C GLU A 123 13.28 7.95 -0.05
N TRP A 124 12.33 7.77 -0.97
CA TRP A 124 11.30 8.76 -1.31
C TRP A 124 9.92 8.10 -1.37
N GLY A 125 9.55 7.38 -0.30
CA GLY A 125 8.39 6.49 -0.28
C GLY A 125 7.02 7.15 -0.12
N LEU A 126 6.95 8.46 0.10
CA LEU A 126 5.74 9.19 0.50
C LEU A 126 5.24 10.16 -0.58
N LEU A 127 4.15 10.87 -0.28
CA LEU A 127 3.46 11.73 -1.24
C LEU A 127 4.10 13.11 -1.44
N PHE A 128 4.85 13.59 -0.46
CA PHE A 128 5.42 14.94 -0.45
C PHE A 128 6.93 14.90 -0.34
N ASP A 129 7.60 15.84 -1.01
CA ASP A 129 9.04 16.01 -0.92
C ASP A 129 9.45 16.72 0.39
N ALA A 130 10.74 17.01 0.54
CA ALA A 130 11.29 17.67 1.72
C ALA A 130 10.69 19.06 1.99
N GLU A 131 10.22 19.75 0.95
CA GLU A 131 9.64 21.10 1.01
C GLU A 131 8.10 21.10 1.06
N TYR A 132 7.45 19.95 1.35
CA TYR A 132 5.98 19.79 1.32
C TYR A 132 5.34 19.94 -0.06
N ARG A 133 6.12 19.89 -1.15
CA ARG A 133 5.53 19.95 -2.49
C ARG A 133 5.01 18.57 -2.87
N PRO A 134 3.84 18.48 -3.51
CA PRO A 134 3.32 17.19 -3.96
C PRO A 134 4.23 16.59 -5.03
N LYS A 135 4.48 15.28 -4.92
CA LYS A 135 5.21 14.50 -5.92
C LYS A 135 4.25 13.90 -6.95
N PRO A 136 4.75 13.36 -8.08
CA PRO A 136 3.91 12.58 -9.01
C PRO A 136 3.11 11.44 -8.32
N ALA A 137 3.62 10.86 -7.23
CA ALA A 137 2.87 9.92 -6.40
C ALA A 137 1.55 10.49 -5.85
N TYR A 138 1.52 11.78 -5.47
CA TYR A 138 0.32 12.48 -5.04
C TYR A 138 -0.68 12.62 -6.18
N GLU A 139 -0.20 12.90 -7.39
CA GLU A 139 -1.06 12.95 -8.58
C GLU A 139 -1.69 11.58 -8.86
N GLY A 140 -0.91 10.50 -8.83
CA GLY A 140 -1.43 9.14 -9.00
C GLY A 140 -2.48 8.76 -7.95
N PHE A 141 -2.28 9.19 -6.71
CA PHE A 141 -3.27 9.04 -5.62
C PHE A 141 -4.57 9.79 -5.94
N LEU A 142 -4.47 11.05 -6.34
CA LEU A 142 -5.63 11.88 -6.69
C LEU A 142 -6.39 11.31 -7.90
N GLU A 143 -5.67 10.97 -8.97
CA GLU A 143 -6.22 10.40 -10.20
C GLU A 143 -7.05 9.14 -9.93
N ALA A 144 -6.55 8.24 -9.07
CA ALA A 144 -7.27 7.03 -8.68
C ALA A 144 -8.52 7.32 -7.84
N LEU A 145 -8.50 8.35 -6.98
CA LEU A 145 -9.69 8.74 -6.19
C LEU A 145 -10.76 9.40 -7.05
N THR A 146 -10.38 10.13 -8.11
CA THR A 146 -11.30 10.87 -8.98
C THR A 146 -11.71 10.11 -10.24
N GLY A 147 -11.07 8.97 -10.53
CA GLY A 147 -11.35 8.16 -11.72
C GLY A 147 -10.85 8.78 -13.03
N SER A 148 -9.74 9.53 -12.98
CA SER A 148 -9.14 10.24 -14.12
C SER A 148 -7.84 9.63 -14.62
#